data_AF-A0A533SJE1-F1
#
_entry.id   AF-A0A533SJE1-F1
#
_cell.length_a   1.000
_cell.length_b   1.000
_cell.length_c   1.000
_cell.angle_alpha   90.00
_cell.angle_beta   90.00
_cell.angle_gamma   90.00
#
_symmetry.space_group_name_H-M   'P 1'
#
loop_
_entity.id
_entity.type
_entity.pdbx_description
1 polymer ?
#
loop_
_entity_poly.entity_id
_entity_poly.type
_entity_poly.pdbx_seq_one_letter_code
_entity_poly.pdbx_strand_id
1 'polypeptide(L)'
;PQGEWYDWNSGEVLQGGRHVLAEAPLERMPLYVRGGAILPMAPERNADGAGQGGALTLDLYPGDGEFVLYEDDGHSLDYRQGAYSLRTLRLERSTGQLRLTIGARQGSWQPPERKLVLRLHGVPEYSRLGYTGGLYEIRHHLLTLEVEDEGAGRVLNFRL
;
A
#
# COMPACT_ATOMS: atom_id res chain seq x y z
N PRO A 1 2.24 20.44 5.79
CA PRO A 1 2.13 20.83 4.35
C PRO A 1 0.67 20.78 3.90
N GLN A 2 0.31 21.39 2.76
CA GLN A 2 -1.03 21.22 2.15
C GLN A 2 -1.29 19.75 1.77
N GLY A 3 -2.56 19.39 1.61
CA GLY A 3 -3.02 18.03 1.30
C GLY A 3 -3.60 17.30 2.50
N GLU A 4 -4.16 16.11 2.26
CA GLU A 4 -4.64 15.22 3.31
C GLU A 4 -3.49 14.43 3.93
N TRP A 5 -3.58 14.22 5.23
CA TRP A 5 -2.64 13.44 6.03
C TRP A 5 -3.42 12.43 6.86
N TYR A 6 -2.88 11.23 6.98
CA TYR A 6 -3.50 10.13 7.70
C TYR A 6 -2.64 9.83 8.92
N ASP A 7 -3.23 9.85 10.11
CA ASP A 7 -2.53 9.39 11.30
C ASP A 7 -2.22 7.90 11.15
N TRP A 8 -0.95 7.52 11.25
CA TRP A 8 -0.50 6.14 11.07
C TRP A 8 -1.15 5.17 12.06
N ASN A 9 -1.46 5.63 13.26
CA ASN A 9 -1.91 4.77 14.35
C ASN A 9 -3.43 4.67 14.39
N SER A 10 -4.14 5.80 14.27
CA SER A 10 -5.61 5.82 14.37
C SER A 10 -6.32 5.68 13.02
N GLY A 11 -5.63 5.94 11.90
CA GLY A 11 -6.25 6.05 10.58
C GLY A 11 -7.04 7.34 10.37
N GLU A 12 -7.04 8.27 11.34
CA GLU A 12 -7.75 9.54 11.24
C GLU A 12 -7.21 10.41 10.10
N VAL A 13 -8.11 11.05 9.35
CA VAL A 13 -7.76 11.96 8.26
C VAL A 13 -7.70 13.39 8.75
N LEU A 14 -6.55 14.03 8.58
CA LEU A 14 -6.24 15.40 8.94
C LEU A 14 -6.08 16.25 7.69
N GLN A 15 -6.73 17.41 7.68
CA GLN A 15 -6.52 18.41 6.65
C GLN A 15 -5.23 19.18 6.91
N GLY A 16 -4.35 19.19 5.91
CA GLY A 16 -3.06 19.88 5.94
C GLY A 16 -3.20 21.40 5.75
N GLY A 17 -2.06 22.04 5.48
CA GLY A 17 -1.97 23.50 5.37
C GLY A 17 -2.00 24.22 6.71
N ARG A 18 -1.87 23.48 7.82
CA ARG A 18 -1.87 24.00 9.19
C ARG A 18 -0.82 23.29 10.05
N HIS A 19 -0.49 23.90 11.19
CA HIS A 19 0.20 23.21 12.27
C HIS A 19 -0.79 22.39 13.08
N VAL A 20 -0.33 21.27 13.62
CA VAL A 20 -1.10 20.41 14.53
C VAL A 20 -0.33 20.26 15.83
N LEU A 21 -1.05 20.22 16.94
CA LEU A 21 -0.49 19.74 18.21
C LEU A 21 -0.64 18.23 18.22
N ALA A 22 0.49 17.52 18.18
CA ALA A 22 0.51 16.06 18.11
C ALA A 22 0.85 15.48 19.49
N GLU A 23 -0.02 14.59 20.00
CA GLU A 23 0.24 13.86 21.24
C GLU A 23 1.35 12.83 21.01
N ALA A 24 2.39 12.88 21.84
CA ALA A 24 3.55 12.00 21.78
C ALA A 24 3.77 11.29 23.14
N PRO A 25 2.85 10.41 23.58
CA PRO A 25 3.10 9.58 24.76
C PRO A 25 4.26 8.60 24.48
N LEU A 26 4.84 8.03 25.54
CA LEU A 26 6.07 7.22 25.42
C LEU A 26 5.91 6.02 24.48
N GLU A 27 4.71 5.45 24.43
CA GLU A 27 4.37 4.26 23.65
C GLU A 27 4.06 4.57 22.17
N ARG A 28 4.00 5.86 21.77
CA ARG A 28 3.57 6.25 20.43
C ARG A 28 4.36 7.43 19.89
N MET A 29 5.00 7.21 18.74
CA MET A 29 5.55 8.28 17.93
C MET A 29 4.45 8.89 17.03
N PRO A 30 4.27 10.22 17.02
CA PRO A 30 3.40 10.87 16.05
C PRO A 30 3.95 10.67 14.64
N LEU A 31 3.20 9.96 13.81
CA LEU A 31 3.54 9.68 12.42
C LEU A 31 2.31 9.89 11.55
N TYR A 32 2.49 10.63 10.47
CA TYR A 32 1.42 10.99 9.55
C TYR A 32 1.83 10.63 8.12
N VAL A 33 0.97 9.89 7.43
CA VAL A 33 1.17 9.48 6.05
C VAL A 33 0.47 10.46 5.12
N ARG A 34 1.14 10.91 4.08
CA ARG A 34 0.56 11.80 3.08
C ARG A 34 -0.47 11.06 2.23
N GLY A 35 -1.62 11.68 1.95
CA GLY A 35 -2.57 11.15 0.96
C GLY A 35 -1.92 10.94 -0.41
N GLY A 36 -2.27 9.83 -1.06
CA GLY A 36 -1.62 9.33 -2.28
C GLY A 36 -0.39 8.45 -2.02
N ALA A 37 0.03 8.27 -0.76
CA ALA A 37 1.09 7.33 -0.44
C ALA A 37 0.68 5.89 -0.73
N ILE A 38 1.62 5.16 -1.32
CA ILE A 38 1.57 3.71 -1.53
C ILE A 38 2.78 3.16 -0.80
N LEU A 39 2.55 2.38 0.25
CA LEU A 39 3.61 1.84 1.10
C LEU A 39 3.63 0.31 0.98
N PRO A 40 4.59 -0.26 0.21
CA PRO A 40 4.78 -1.69 0.19
C PRO A 40 5.42 -2.16 1.50
N MET A 41 4.74 -3.06 2.20
CA MET A 41 5.21 -3.67 3.43
C MET A 41 5.54 -5.13 3.15
N ALA A 42 6.82 -5.47 3.29
CA ALA A 42 7.28 -6.84 3.20
C ALA A 42 6.59 -7.70 4.27
N PRO A 43 6.37 -9.00 4.00
CA PRO A 43 5.84 -9.90 5.02
C PRO A 43 6.73 -9.87 6.26
N GLU A 44 6.11 -9.92 7.44
CA GLU A 44 6.84 -10.08 8.70
C GLU A 44 7.71 -11.32 8.60
N ARG A 45 9.03 -11.14 8.74
CA ARG A 45 9.99 -12.23 8.80
C ARG A 45 10.33 -12.47 10.25
N ASN A 46 10.09 -13.70 10.73
CA ASN A 46 10.66 -14.14 12.00
C ASN A 46 12.20 -14.19 11.89
N ALA A 47 12.87 -13.91 13.01
CA ALA A 47 14.34 -13.80 13.07
C ALA A 47 15.09 -15.10 12.73
N ASP A 48 14.39 -16.23 12.70
CA ASP A 48 14.89 -17.56 12.33
C ASP A 48 14.93 -17.81 10.81
N GLY A 49 14.47 -16.85 9.99
CA GLY A 49 14.44 -16.97 8.53
C GLY A 49 13.39 -17.97 8.03
N ALA A 50 12.55 -18.52 8.92
CA ALA A 50 11.45 -19.41 8.58
C ALA A 50 10.24 -18.58 8.11
N GLY A 51 10.32 -18.09 6.88
CA GLY A 51 9.28 -17.25 6.28
C GLY A 51 9.58 -16.88 4.84
N GLN A 52 10.03 -17.85 4.03
CA GLN A 52 10.12 -17.66 2.59
C GLN A 52 8.72 -17.84 1.99
N GLY A 53 8.07 -16.75 1.57
CA GLY A 53 6.80 -16.79 0.84
C GLY A 53 5.59 -16.18 1.55
N GLY A 54 5.71 -14.96 2.04
CA GLY A 54 4.56 -14.19 2.54
C GLY A 54 3.96 -13.25 1.48
N ALA A 55 2.71 -12.87 1.66
CA ALA A 55 2.06 -11.89 0.81
C ALA A 55 2.76 -10.51 0.90
N LEU A 56 2.80 -9.79 -0.21
CA LEU A 56 3.23 -8.38 -0.20
C LEU A 56 2.02 -7.52 0.19
N THR A 57 2.13 -6.80 1.29
CA THR A 57 1.07 -5.86 1.68
C THR A 57 1.32 -4.50 1.02
N LEU A 58 0.28 -3.90 0.47
CA LEU A 58 0.29 -2.53 -0.03
C LEU A 58 -0.64 -1.71 0.87
N ASP A 59 -0.08 -0.88 1.74
CA ASP A 59 -0.85 0.12 2.47
C ASP A 59 -1.08 1.33 1.56
N LEU A 60 -2.36 1.62 1.32
CA LEU A 60 -2.86 2.58 0.34
C LEU A 60 -3.62 3.69 1.04
N TYR A 61 -3.14 4.92 0.86
CA TYR A 61 -3.75 6.12 1.45
C TYR A 61 -4.40 6.94 0.34
N PRO A 62 -5.74 7.13 0.36
CA PRO A 62 -6.44 7.83 -0.71
C PRO A 62 -5.83 9.21 -1.04
N GLY A 63 -5.76 9.52 -2.33
CA GLY A 63 -5.11 10.70 -2.88
C GLY A 63 -4.38 10.37 -4.17
N ASP A 64 -3.72 11.37 -4.76
CA ASP A 64 -2.94 11.19 -6.00
C ASP A 64 -1.48 10.90 -5.67
N GLY A 65 -0.96 9.80 -6.20
CA GLY A 65 0.43 9.43 -5.97
C GLY A 65 0.89 8.24 -6.79
N GLU A 66 2.19 8.08 -6.87
CA GLU A 66 2.85 7.01 -7.62
C GLU A 66 4.03 6.46 -6.81
N PHE A 67 4.22 5.15 -6.91
CA PHE A 67 5.35 4.44 -6.35
C PHE A 67 5.88 3.44 -7.37
N VAL A 68 7.20 3.35 -7.52
CA VAL A 68 7.82 2.31 -8.35
C VAL A 68 8.40 1.26 -7.42
N LEU A 69 7.76 0.09 -7.38
CA LEU A 69 8.25 -1.07 -6.67
C LEU A 69 9.42 -1.68 -7.42
N TYR A 70 10.57 -1.70 -6.74
CA TYR A 70 11.80 -2.33 -7.19
C TYR A 70 12.06 -3.58 -6.38
N GLU A 71 12.39 -4.68 -7.05
CA GLU A 71 12.75 -5.95 -6.42
C GLU A 71 13.88 -6.62 -7.20
N ASP A 72 14.83 -7.23 -6.51
CA ASP A 72 15.89 -8.07 -7.05
C ASP A 72 16.11 -9.29 -6.15
N ASP A 73 17.17 -10.06 -6.39
CA ASP A 73 17.47 -11.22 -5.56
C ASP A 73 17.97 -10.89 -4.14
N GLY A 74 18.26 -9.61 -3.84
CA GLY A 74 18.75 -9.14 -2.55
C GLY A 74 20.14 -9.64 -2.13
N HIS A 75 20.89 -10.32 -3.01
CA HIS A 75 22.10 -11.03 -2.66
C HIS A 75 23.26 -10.85 -3.65
N SER A 76 22.98 -10.77 -4.95
CA SER A 76 24.00 -10.66 -5.98
C SER A 76 24.18 -9.21 -6.46
N LEU A 77 25.04 -9.03 -7.47
CA LEU A 77 25.16 -7.77 -8.21
C LEU A 77 24.49 -7.84 -9.59
N ASP A 78 23.68 -8.88 -9.86
CA ASP A 78 23.09 -9.11 -11.18
C ASP A 78 22.08 -8.04 -11.56
N TYR A 79 21.53 -7.30 -10.59
CA TYR A 79 20.72 -6.12 -10.85
C TYR A 79 21.44 -5.08 -11.71
N ARG A 80 22.78 -5.00 -11.64
CA ARG A 80 23.58 -4.10 -12.49
C ARG A 80 23.55 -4.50 -13.97
N GLN A 81 23.22 -5.75 -14.24
CA GLN A 81 23.06 -6.33 -15.56
C GLN A 81 21.59 -6.43 -15.98
N GLY A 82 20.67 -5.82 -15.22
CA GLY A 82 19.24 -5.79 -15.51
C GLY A 82 18.41 -6.88 -14.84
N ALA A 83 19.01 -7.72 -13.97
CA ALA A 83 18.29 -8.74 -13.20
C ALA A 83 17.55 -8.12 -12.01
N TYR A 84 16.49 -7.37 -12.31
CA TYR A 84 15.55 -6.80 -11.35
C TYR A 84 14.12 -6.88 -11.91
N SER A 85 13.16 -6.55 -11.06
CA SER A 85 11.74 -6.38 -11.33
C SER A 85 11.33 -4.96 -10.96
N LEU A 86 10.71 -4.25 -11.89
CA LEU A 86 10.06 -2.96 -11.68
C LEU A 86 8.56 -3.08 -11.85
N ARG A 87 7.80 -2.41 -10.99
CA ARG A 87 6.36 -2.31 -11.10
C ARG A 87 5.86 -0.94 -10.64
N THR A 88 5.22 -0.20 -11.53
CA THR A 88 4.60 1.08 -11.18
C THR A 88 3.25 0.85 -10.50
N LEU A 89 3.05 1.46 -9.34
CA LEU A 89 1.80 1.51 -8.60
C LEU A 89 1.32 2.95 -8.60
N ARG A 90 0.06 3.19 -8.94
CA ARG A 90 -0.49 4.55 -8.99
C ARG A 90 -1.86 4.61 -8.33
N LEU A 91 -2.04 5.62 -7.49
CA LEU A 91 -3.33 6.04 -6.96
C LEU A 91 -3.77 7.32 -7.67
N GLU A 92 -5.01 7.33 -8.13
CA GLU A 92 -5.66 8.50 -8.73
C GLU A 92 -7.01 8.69 -8.05
N ARG A 93 -7.24 9.86 -7.47
CA ARG A 93 -8.49 10.19 -6.78
C ARG A 93 -9.36 11.07 -7.68
N SER A 94 -10.63 10.72 -7.74
CA SER A 94 -11.66 11.56 -8.36
C SER A 94 -12.86 11.68 -7.43
N THR A 95 -13.86 12.47 -7.80
CA THR A 95 -15.07 12.66 -7.00
C THR A 95 -15.71 11.32 -6.63
N GLY A 96 -15.68 10.97 -5.34
CA GLY A 96 -16.27 9.74 -4.79
C GLY A 96 -15.57 8.43 -5.22
N GLN A 97 -14.37 8.49 -5.81
CA GLN A 97 -13.67 7.29 -6.27
C GLN A 97 -12.15 7.37 -6.05
N LEU A 98 -11.55 6.19 -5.84
CA LEU A 98 -10.11 5.98 -5.85
C LEU A 98 -9.78 4.88 -6.87
N ARG A 99 -8.89 5.17 -7.80
CA ARG A 99 -8.38 4.20 -8.77
C ARG A 99 -6.97 3.78 -8.37
N LEU A 100 -6.79 2.48 -8.15
CA LEU A 100 -5.48 1.86 -8.00
C LEU A 100 -5.11 1.22 -9.35
N THR A 101 -3.99 1.65 -9.92
CA THR A 101 -3.34 0.97 -11.04
C THR A 101 -2.12 0.24 -10.54
N ILE A 102 -2.09 -1.06 -10.78
CA ILE A 102 -0.94 -1.93 -10.56
C ILE A 102 -0.39 -2.25 -11.96
N GLY A 103 0.78 -1.70 -12.31
CA GLY A 103 1.41 -1.92 -13.60
C GLY A 103 1.83 -3.37 -13.82
N ALA A 104 2.05 -3.75 -15.08
CA ALA A 104 2.70 -5.02 -15.38
C ALA A 104 4.17 -4.98 -14.93
N ARG A 105 4.68 -6.13 -14.49
CA ARG A 105 6.08 -6.28 -14.09
C ARG A 105 7.00 -6.13 -15.29
N GLN A 106 8.12 -5.43 -15.09
CA GLN A 106 9.15 -5.20 -16.10
C GLN A 106 10.52 -5.63 -15.56
N GLY A 107 11.41 -6.10 -16.45
CA GLY A 107 12.73 -6.62 -16.06
C GLY A 107 12.78 -8.15 -16.15
N SER A 108 13.97 -8.71 -15.94
CA SER A 108 14.25 -10.14 -16.16
C SER A 108 14.18 -11.00 -14.90
N TRP A 109 14.19 -10.37 -13.72
CA TRP A 109 14.04 -11.09 -12.46
C TRP A 109 12.56 -11.18 -12.06
N GLN A 110 12.18 -12.29 -11.42
CA GLN A 110 10.80 -12.55 -11.01
C GLN A 110 10.77 -12.82 -9.50
N PRO A 111 9.98 -12.09 -8.70
CA PRO A 111 9.75 -12.44 -7.30
C PRO A 111 9.06 -13.80 -7.20
N PRO A 112 9.22 -14.50 -6.06
CA PRO A 112 8.47 -15.72 -5.76
C PRO A 112 6.95 -15.51 -5.88
N GLU A 113 6.23 -16.58 -6.19
CA GLU A 113 4.77 -16.58 -6.19
C GLU A 113 4.25 -16.15 -4.81
N ARG A 114 3.29 -15.22 -4.81
CA ARG A 114 2.72 -14.62 -3.60
C ARG A 114 1.37 -13.99 -3.92
N LYS A 115 0.65 -13.61 -2.87
CA LYS A 115 -0.51 -12.73 -2.94
C LYS A 115 -0.12 -11.27 -2.73
N LEU A 116 -0.99 -10.37 -3.18
CA LEU A 116 -1.03 -8.98 -2.72
C LEU A 116 -2.14 -8.81 -1.69
N VAL A 117 -1.81 -8.19 -0.56
CA VAL A 117 -2.78 -7.74 0.45
C VAL A 117 -2.93 -6.23 0.28
N LEU A 118 -4.06 -5.77 -0.22
CA LEU A 118 -4.36 -4.35 -0.40
C LEU A 118 -5.05 -3.83 0.87
N ARG A 119 -4.44 -2.86 1.55
CA ARG A 119 -4.95 -2.22 2.77
C ARG A 119 -5.27 -0.77 2.49
N LEU A 120 -6.55 -0.44 2.34
CA LEU A 120 -7.02 0.92 2.08
C LEU A 120 -7.39 1.59 3.39
N HIS A 121 -6.65 2.65 3.75
CA HIS A 121 -6.79 3.37 5.01
C HIS A 121 -7.75 4.56 4.91
N GLY A 122 -8.51 4.82 5.97
CA GLY A 122 -9.39 5.99 6.06
C GLY A 122 -10.51 6.00 5.03
N VAL A 123 -10.97 4.82 4.59
CA VAL A 123 -12.07 4.67 3.62
C VAL A 123 -13.34 4.17 4.32
N PRO A 124 -14.53 4.53 3.84
CA PRO A 124 -15.78 4.03 4.43
C PRO A 124 -16.03 2.55 4.11
N GLU A 125 -16.89 1.89 4.90
CA GLU A 125 -17.18 0.46 4.73
C GLU A 125 -17.68 0.12 3.31
N TYR A 126 -18.49 1.00 2.72
CA TYR A 126 -19.05 0.77 1.39
C TYR A 126 -18.00 0.78 0.27
N SER A 127 -16.75 1.17 0.53
CA SER A 127 -15.63 1.02 -0.41
C SER A 127 -15.40 -0.44 -0.83
N ARG A 128 -15.85 -1.41 -0.03
CA ARG A 128 -15.78 -2.85 -0.37
C ARG A 128 -16.78 -3.31 -1.42
N LEU A 129 -17.79 -2.51 -1.74
CA LEU A 129 -18.84 -2.91 -2.69
C LEU A 129 -18.25 -3.15 -4.08
N GLY A 130 -18.52 -4.34 -4.63
CA GLY A 130 -17.96 -4.79 -5.91
C GLY A 130 -16.78 -5.77 -5.78
N TYR A 131 -16.31 -6.01 -4.56
CA TYR A 131 -15.24 -6.97 -4.27
C TYR A 131 -15.73 -8.10 -3.37
N THR A 132 -15.42 -9.34 -3.74
CA THR A 132 -15.68 -10.52 -2.91
C THR A 132 -14.55 -10.74 -1.91
N GLY A 133 -14.88 -11.00 -0.64
CA GLY A 133 -13.89 -11.35 0.39
C GLY A 133 -13.20 -10.17 1.08
N GLY A 134 -13.63 -8.92 0.84
CA GLY A 134 -13.11 -7.75 1.55
C GLY A 134 -13.46 -7.73 3.03
N LEU A 135 -12.45 -7.69 3.88
CA LEU A 135 -12.59 -7.51 5.32
C LEU A 135 -12.53 -6.02 5.65
N TYR A 136 -13.44 -5.54 6.50
CA TYR A 136 -13.46 -4.15 6.91
C TYR A 136 -13.34 -4.04 8.44
N GLU A 137 -12.32 -3.31 8.90
CA GLU A 137 -12.12 -2.99 10.31
C GLU A 137 -12.68 -1.60 10.61
N ILE A 138 -13.79 -1.56 11.34
CA ILE A 138 -14.54 -0.32 11.61
C ILE A 138 -13.72 0.68 12.42
N ARG A 139 -12.93 0.23 13.40
CA ARG A 139 -12.19 1.11 14.31
C ARG A 139 -11.13 1.97 13.62
N HIS A 140 -10.48 1.43 12.59
CA HIS A 140 -9.41 2.12 11.86
C HIS A 140 -9.82 2.54 10.45
N HIS A 141 -11.11 2.39 10.08
CA HIS A 141 -11.60 2.69 8.73
C HIS A 141 -10.76 1.99 7.64
N LEU A 142 -10.46 0.71 7.86
CA LEU A 142 -9.50 -0.04 7.08
C LEU A 142 -10.21 -1.15 6.28
N LEU A 143 -10.08 -1.10 4.96
CA LEU A 143 -10.49 -2.18 4.07
C LEU A 143 -9.27 -3.02 3.66
N THR A 144 -9.35 -4.33 3.87
CA THR A 144 -8.34 -5.30 3.44
C THR A 144 -8.89 -6.22 2.35
N LEU A 145 -8.16 -6.35 1.26
CA LEU A 145 -8.46 -7.25 0.13
C LEU A 145 -7.25 -8.11 -0.21
N GLU A 146 -7.47 -9.39 -0.46
CA GLU A 146 -6.44 -10.27 -1.01
C GLU A 146 -6.67 -10.47 -2.51
N VAL A 147 -5.60 -10.37 -3.29
CA VAL A 147 -5.63 -10.67 -4.72
C VAL A 147 -4.36 -11.42 -5.13
N GLU A 148 -4.43 -12.27 -6.15
CA GLU A 148 -3.26 -12.98 -6.66
C GLU A 148 -2.27 -12.02 -7.34
N ASP A 149 -0.96 -12.20 -7.10
CA ASP A 149 0.11 -11.44 -7.77
C ASP A 149 0.56 -12.10 -9.08
N GLU A 150 -0.29 -12.02 -10.10
CA GLU A 150 -0.04 -12.63 -11.42
C GLU A 150 1.07 -11.92 -12.24
N GLY A 151 1.68 -10.85 -11.71
CA GLY A 151 2.67 -10.03 -12.43
C GLY A 151 2.11 -9.19 -13.60
N ALA A 152 0.91 -9.51 -14.10
CA ALA A 152 0.19 -8.73 -15.09
C ALA A 152 -0.28 -7.38 -14.54
N GLY A 153 -0.58 -6.45 -15.46
CA GLY A 153 -1.19 -5.17 -15.12
C GLY A 153 -2.64 -5.35 -14.67
N ARG A 154 -3.06 -4.62 -13.63
CA ARG A 154 -4.39 -4.68 -13.05
C ARG A 154 -4.87 -3.30 -12.62
N VAL A 155 -6.17 -3.06 -12.70
CA VAL A 155 -6.81 -1.83 -12.24
C VAL A 155 -7.93 -2.19 -11.28
N LEU A 156 -7.97 -1.52 -10.13
CA LEU A 156 -9.04 -1.63 -9.14
C LEU A 156 -9.64 -0.23 -8.90
N ASN A 157 -10.97 -0.15 -8.79
CA ASN A 157 -11.68 1.09 -8.53
C ASN A 157 -12.49 0.96 -7.23
N PHE A 158 -12.31 1.89 -6.30
CA PHE A 158 -12.97 1.91 -5.02
C PHE A 158 -13.89 3.12 -4.95
N ARG A 159 -15.02 2.96 -4.27
CA ARG A 159 -15.89 4.10 -3.92
C ARG A 159 -15.32 4.76 -2.66
N LEU A 160 -15.31 6.08 -2.60
CA LEU A 160 -14.90 6.86 -1.44
C LEU A 160 -16.06 7.65 -0.85
#